data_AF-A0A2W2MHU6-F1
#
_entry.id   AF-A0A2W2MHU6-F1
#
_cell.length_a   1.000
_cell.length_b   1.000
_cell.length_c   1.000
_cell.angle_alpha   90.00
_cell.angle_beta   90.00
_cell.angle_gamma   90.00
#
_symmetry.space_group_name_H-M   'P 1'
#
loop_
_entity.id
_entity.type
_entity.pdbx_description
1 polymer ?
#
loop_
_entity_poly.entity_id
_entity_poly.type
_entity_poly.pdbx_seq_one_letter_code
_entity_poly.pdbx_strand_id
1 'polypeptide(L)'
;MNDARATARAAVDSRAVTDWWSTSVSDIEPGVVRLRGYPVESLIGEVSFAEMIWLMLRGELPAPHQARLLEMTLVAAVDHGPQAPSIAAARMAATCGVGLNGAVATGVNLLGDVHGGAGQQCLEILVSLRRSCDSGRTSVPEAVAELLAEYKAAGRFVPGFGHRFHPRDPRRDPLLEAVRAEADAGTVDGGHLEVALELEAQLATGRPRPVPMNIDGATAVVHAELGFEPELARGLFVLSRSVGILAHAWEEHGAGRRIKGPIPPPLLPTYTGPAPREPKSTSRERHK
;
A
#
# COMPACT_ATOMS: atom_id res chain seq x y z
N MET A 1 -24.29 43.03 -10.11
CA MET A 1 -23.77 41.66 -9.97
C MET A 1 -23.01 41.15 -11.22
N ASN A 2 -22.82 41.97 -12.27
CA ASN A 2 -22.26 41.55 -13.56
C ASN A 2 -20.82 42.04 -13.83
N ASP A 3 -20.30 42.95 -12.99
CA ASP A 3 -19.02 43.63 -13.22
C ASP A 3 -17.83 42.85 -12.63
N ALA A 4 -17.95 42.38 -11.39
CA ALA A 4 -16.91 41.59 -10.71
C ALA A 4 -16.53 40.30 -11.47
N ARG A 5 -17.49 39.62 -12.10
CA ARG A 5 -17.24 38.40 -12.88
C ARG A 5 -16.52 38.70 -14.20
N ALA A 6 -16.83 39.82 -14.85
CA ALA A 6 -16.17 40.23 -16.08
C ALA A 6 -14.72 40.64 -15.81
N THR A 7 -14.51 41.44 -14.77
CA THR A 7 -13.18 41.84 -14.29
C THR A 7 -12.32 40.65 -13.90
N ALA A 8 -12.89 39.68 -13.18
CA ALA A 8 -12.18 38.45 -12.82
C ALA A 8 -11.75 37.63 -14.06
N ARG A 9 -12.59 37.54 -15.10
CA ARG A 9 -12.24 36.81 -16.34
C ARG A 9 -11.19 37.55 -17.16
N ALA A 10 -11.24 38.88 -17.20
CA ALA A 10 -10.25 39.69 -17.90
C ALA A 10 -8.88 39.68 -17.22
N ALA A 11 -8.84 39.41 -15.91
CA ALA A 11 -7.60 39.31 -15.14
C ALA A 11 -6.87 37.95 -15.27
N VAL A 12 -7.49 36.93 -15.86
CA VAL A 12 -6.86 35.61 -16.05
C VAL A 12 -6.13 35.59 -17.39
N ASP A 13 -4.80 35.63 -17.33
CA ASP A 13 -3.94 35.34 -18.48
C ASP A 13 -3.81 33.82 -18.69
N SER A 14 -3.67 33.41 -19.94
CA SER A 14 -3.29 32.07 -20.38
C SER A 14 -2.14 31.48 -19.59
N ARG A 15 -1.11 32.28 -19.25
CA ARG A 15 0.03 31.81 -18.47
C ARG A 15 -0.36 31.40 -17.05
N ALA A 16 -1.27 32.13 -16.41
CA ALA A 16 -1.76 31.79 -15.07
C ALA A 16 -2.51 30.44 -15.08
N VAL A 17 -3.23 30.12 -16.15
CA VAL A 17 -3.89 28.82 -16.33
C VAL A 17 -2.87 27.71 -16.53
N THR A 18 -1.84 27.92 -17.36
CA THR A 18 -0.80 26.91 -17.57
C THR A 18 0.07 26.69 -16.33
N ASP A 19 0.39 27.75 -15.60
CA ASP A 19 1.18 27.67 -14.36
C ASP A 19 0.44 26.93 -13.24
N TRP A 20 -0.89 27.03 -13.21
CA TRP A 20 -1.73 26.26 -12.30
C TRP A 20 -1.54 24.74 -12.47
N TRP A 21 -1.32 24.29 -13.71
CA TRP A 21 -1.07 22.88 -14.05
C TRP A 21 0.42 22.56 -14.20
N SER A 22 1.31 23.42 -13.69
CA SER A 22 2.75 23.18 -13.77
C SER A 22 3.16 21.90 -13.05
N THR A 23 4.19 21.24 -13.56
CA THR A 23 4.72 19.98 -13.01
C THR A 23 6.22 19.89 -13.23
N SER A 24 6.92 19.24 -12.31
CA SER A 24 8.33 18.88 -12.45
C SER A 24 8.54 17.42 -12.86
N VAL A 25 7.46 16.67 -13.12
CA VAL A 25 7.48 15.22 -13.36
C VAL A 25 7.80 14.88 -14.81
N SER A 26 7.16 15.58 -15.75
CA SER A 26 7.25 15.29 -17.18
C SER A 26 7.17 16.57 -18.00
N ASP A 27 7.88 16.58 -19.12
CA ASP A 27 7.88 17.64 -20.12
C ASP A 27 7.46 17.03 -21.47
N ILE A 28 6.28 17.41 -21.97
CA ILE A 28 5.60 16.80 -23.11
C ILE A 28 5.20 17.88 -24.12
N GLU A 29 5.75 17.79 -25.33
CA GLU A 29 5.46 18.68 -26.46
C GLU A 29 5.41 17.87 -27.77
N PRO A 30 4.94 18.42 -28.90
CA PRO A 30 4.95 17.70 -30.18
C PRO A 30 6.37 17.18 -30.53
N GLY A 31 6.53 15.85 -30.49
CA GLY A 31 7.81 15.18 -30.76
C GLY A 31 8.77 15.09 -29.56
N VAL A 32 8.36 15.53 -28.37
CA VAL A 32 9.17 15.49 -27.14
C VAL A 32 8.40 14.80 -26.03
N VAL A 33 9.00 13.77 -25.46
CA VAL A 33 8.51 13.13 -24.22
C VAL A 33 9.71 12.99 -23.28
N ARG A 34 9.78 13.81 -22.24
CA ARG A 34 10.82 13.74 -21.22
C ARG A 34 10.22 13.42 -19.87
N LEU A 35 10.79 12.45 -19.18
CA LEU A 35 10.42 12.06 -17.82
C LEU A 35 11.56 12.46 -16.90
N ARG A 36 11.33 13.43 -16.01
CA ARG A 36 12.36 14.03 -15.15
C ARG A 36 13.62 14.45 -15.94
N GLY A 37 13.42 15.02 -17.13
CA GLY A 37 14.50 15.49 -17.99
C GLY A 37 15.10 14.45 -18.95
N TYR A 38 14.84 13.16 -18.76
CA TYR A 38 15.32 12.10 -19.66
C TYR A 38 14.35 11.89 -20.83
N PRO A 39 14.81 11.91 -22.10
CA PRO A 39 13.99 11.49 -23.24
C PRO A 39 13.51 10.04 -23.06
N VAL A 40 12.22 9.77 -23.22
CA VAL A 40 11.65 8.44 -22.96
C VAL A 40 12.27 7.35 -23.82
N GLU A 41 12.64 7.66 -25.06
CA GLU A 41 13.32 6.76 -25.98
C GLU A 41 14.70 6.33 -25.49
N SER A 42 15.34 7.10 -24.60
CA SER A 42 16.61 6.75 -23.96
C SER A 42 16.44 5.87 -22.72
N LEU A 43 15.23 5.82 -22.15
CA LEU A 43 14.91 5.01 -20.97
C LEU A 43 14.45 3.59 -21.37
N ILE A 44 13.75 3.47 -22.50
CA ILE A 44 13.20 2.19 -22.98
C ILE A 44 14.35 1.20 -23.29
N GLY A 45 14.39 0.10 -22.55
CA GLY A 45 15.41 -0.95 -22.71
C GLY A 45 16.66 -0.77 -21.84
N GLU A 46 16.88 0.44 -21.31
CA GLU A 46 18.03 0.77 -20.46
C GLU A 46 17.68 0.79 -18.97
N VAL A 47 16.42 1.15 -18.64
CA VAL A 47 15.96 1.33 -17.26
C VAL A 47 14.89 0.29 -16.92
N SER A 48 15.07 -0.40 -15.80
CA SER A 48 14.09 -1.35 -15.26
C SER A 48 12.83 -0.64 -14.74
N PHE A 49 11.76 -1.40 -14.51
CA PHE A 49 10.52 -0.80 -14.02
C PHE A 49 10.65 -0.23 -12.60
N ALA A 50 11.40 -0.88 -11.70
CA ALA A 50 11.68 -0.31 -10.37
C ALA A 50 12.51 0.97 -10.44
N GLU A 51 13.51 1.05 -11.32
CA GLU A 51 14.28 2.28 -11.54
C GLU A 51 13.41 3.39 -12.12
N MET A 52 12.50 3.07 -13.03
CA MET A 52 11.52 4.02 -13.58
C MET A 52 10.58 4.54 -12.49
N ILE A 53 10.07 3.67 -11.62
CA ILE A 53 9.26 4.06 -10.44
C ILE A 53 10.07 5.02 -9.56
N TRP A 54 11.31 4.67 -9.25
CA TRP A 54 12.19 5.51 -8.43
C TRP A 54 12.43 6.88 -9.07
N LEU A 55 12.78 6.93 -10.36
CA LEU A 55 12.97 8.16 -11.13
C LEU A 55 11.72 9.05 -11.05
N MET A 56 10.54 8.50 -11.34
CA MET A 56 9.31 9.29 -11.34
C MET A 56 8.99 9.88 -9.96
N LEU A 57 9.26 9.12 -8.90
CA LEU A 57 8.97 9.53 -7.52
C LEU A 57 10.03 10.46 -6.93
N ARG A 58 11.31 10.30 -7.29
CA ARG A 58 12.44 11.00 -6.64
C ARG A 58 13.20 11.97 -7.53
N GLY A 59 12.93 11.99 -8.83
CA GLY A 59 13.52 12.92 -9.79
C GLY A 59 14.85 12.48 -10.40
N GLU A 60 15.52 11.49 -9.83
CA GLU A 60 16.82 10.97 -10.29
C GLU A 60 16.81 9.44 -10.33
N LEU A 61 17.70 8.82 -11.11
CA LEU A 61 17.86 7.36 -11.12
C LEU A 61 18.49 6.86 -9.80
N PRO A 62 18.07 5.68 -9.31
CA PRO A 62 18.66 5.09 -8.11
C PRO A 62 20.07 4.56 -8.35
N ALA A 63 20.84 4.39 -7.28
CA ALA A 63 22.02 3.55 -7.33
C ALA A 63 21.63 2.06 -7.55
N PRO A 64 22.51 1.21 -8.11
CA PRO A 64 22.15 -0.18 -8.43
C PRO A 64 21.65 -1.02 -7.24
N HIS A 65 22.17 -0.79 -6.03
CA HIS A 65 21.70 -1.49 -4.83
C HIS A 65 20.29 -1.01 -4.41
N GLN A 66 19.99 0.28 -4.55
CA GLN A 66 18.66 0.84 -4.27
C GLN A 66 17.63 0.27 -5.23
N ALA A 67 17.96 0.21 -6.53
CA ALA A 67 17.13 -0.42 -7.54
C ALA A 67 16.83 -1.88 -7.20
N ARG A 68 17.87 -2.65 -6.84
CA ARG A 68 17.76 -4.07 -6.47
C ARG A 68 16.85 -4.28 -5.25
N LEU A 69 17.06 -3.53 -4.18
CA LEU A 69 16.25 -3.63 -2.96
C LEU A 69 14.79 -3.26 -3.22
N LEU A 70 14.53 -2.20 -4.01
CA LEU A 70 13.17 -1.82 -4.39
C LEU A 70 12.51 -2.90 -5.25
N GLU A 71 13.20 -3.43 -6.26
CA GLU A 71 12.69 -4.51 -7.13
C GLU A 71 12.30 -5.75 -6.30
N MET A 72 13.18 -6.20 -5.39
CA MET A 72 12.88 -7.33 -4.49
C MET A 72 11.63 -7.08 -3.63
N THR A 73 11.50 -5.86 -3.12
CA THR A 73 10.37 -5.43 -2.28
C THR A 73 9.07 -5.44 -3.08
N LEU A 74 9.09 -4.89 -4.30
CA LEU A 74 7.93 -4.88 -5.19
C LEU A 74 7.51 -6.31 -5.53
N VAL A 75 8.44 -7.18 -5.94
CA VAL A 75 8.18 -8.58 -6.26
C VAL A 75 7.54 -9.34 -5.09
N ALA A 76 8.06 -9.16 -3.88
CA ALA A 76 7.56 -9.88 -2.71
C ALA A 76 6.10 -9.53 -2.32
N ALA A 77 5.62 -8.36 -2.74
CA ALA A 77 4.29 -7.84 -2.41
C ALA A 77 3.23 -8.02 -3.53
N VAL A 78 3.63 -8.52 -4.71
CA VAL A 78 2.80 -8.57 -5.93
C VAL A 78 1.45 -9.24 -5.73
N ASP A 79 1.39 -10.36 -5.02
CA ASP A 79 0.17 -11.13 -4.82
C ASP A 79 0.09 -11.76 -3.44
N HIS A 80 -1.12 -12.07 -2.99
CA HIS A 80 -1.37 -12.86 -1.78
C HIS A 80 -2.58 -13.78 -1.94
N GLY A 81 -2.90 -14.13 -3.19
CA GLY A 81 -4.01 -15.01 -3.53
C GLY A 81 -5.40 -14.39 -3.31
N PRO A 82 -6.44 -15.12 -3.72
CA PRO A 82 -7.81 -14.63 -3.75
C PRO A 82 -8.45 -14.46 -2.36
N GLN A 83 -7.81 -14.92 -1.29
CA GLN A 83 -8.28 -14.62 0.08
C GLN A 83 -8.03 -13.17 0.50
N ALA A 84 -7.14 -12.44 -0.19
CA ALA A 84 -6.94 -11.03 0.08
C ALA A 84 -8.19 -10.25 -0.36
N PRO A 85 -8.79 -9.41 0.49
CA PRO A 85 -10.01 -8.67 0.17
C PRO A 85 -9.94 -7.90 -1.15
N SER A 86 -8.81 -7.26 -1.46
CA SER A 86 -8.61 -6.54 -2.72
C SER A 86 -8.69 -7.45 -3.96
N ILE A 87 -8.09 -8.63 -3.91
CA ILE A 87 -8.10 -9.59 -5.02
C ILE A 87 -9.48 -10.23 -5.13
N ALA A 88 -10.09 -10.62 -4.02
CA ALA A 88 -11.46 -11.14 -3.99
C ALA A 88 -12.45 -10.14 -4.62
N ALA A 89 -12.33 -8.86 -4.26
CA ALA A 89 -13.19 -7.80 -4.78
C ALA A 89 -12.98 -7.55 -6.28
N ALA A 90 -11.73 -7.55 -6.74
CA ALA A 90 -11.42 -7.41 -8.17
C ALA A 90 -11.98 -8.56 -9.00
N ARG A 91 -11.86 -9.81 -8.51
CA ARG A 91 -12.47 -10.97 -9.14
C ARG A 91 -13.99 -10.86 -9.15
N MET A 92 -14.61 -10.53 -8.02
CA MET A 92 -16.06 -10.30 -7.95
C MET A 92 -16.52 -9.26 -8.97
N ALA A 93 -15.81 -8.13 -9.08
CA ALA A 93 -16.10 -7.09 -10.06
C ALA A 93 -16.02 -7.63 -11.50
N ALA A 94 -14.96 -8.38 -11.83
CA ALA A 94 -14.83 -9.01 -13.13
C ALA A 94 -15.98 -9.98 -13.43
N THR A 95 -16.38 -10.83 -12.47
CA THR A 95 -17.51 -11.77 -12.61
C THR A 95 -18.87 -11.05 -12.72
N CYS A 96 -19.00 -9.84 -12.19
CA CYS A 96 -20.16 -8.96 -12.38
C CYS A 96 -20.19 -8.28 -13.77
N GLY A 97 -19.17 -8.50 -14.60
CA GLY A 97 -19.06 -7.89 -15.93
C GLY A 97 -18.46 -6.49 -15.94
N VAL A 98 -17.80 -6.07 -14.85
CA VAL A 98 -17.03 -4.82 -14.83
C VAL A 98 -15.79 -4.99 -15.72
N GLY A 99 -15.50 -3.99 -16.56
CA GLY A 99 -14.28 -3.97 -17.38
C GLY A 99 -13.01 -4.00 -16.52
N LEU A 100 -11.89 -4.44 -17.10
CA LEU A 100 -10.64 -4.67 -16.34
C LEU A 100 -10.16 -3.45 -15.55
N ASN A 101 -10.25 -2.25 -16.12
CA ASN A 101 -9.89 -1.02 -15.41
C ASN A 101 -10.74 -0.81 -14.14
N GLY A 102 -12.04 -1.07 -14.23
CA GLY A 102 -12.95 -0.99 -13.08
C GLY A 102 -12.71 -2.11 -12.06
N ALA A 103 -12.37 -3.31 -12.51
CA ALA A 103 -12.02 -4.42 -11.62
C ALA A 103 -10.72 -4.13 -10.85
N VAL A 104 -9.69 -3.61 -11.53
CA VAL A 104 -8.45 -3.19 -10.89
C VAL A 104 -8.70 -2.05 -9.90
N ALA A 105 -9.43 -1.01 -10.31
CA ALA A 105 -9.79 0.10 -9.42
C ALA A 105 -10.56 -0.39 -8.19
N THR A 106 -11.45 -1.37 -8.34
CA THR A 106 -12.18 -1.98 -7.20
C THR A 106 -11.22 -2.65 -6.22
N GLY A 107 -10.25 -3.41 -6.72
CA GLY A 107 -9.24 -4.03 -5.87
C GLY A 107 -8.34 -3.01 -5.18
N VAL A 108 -7.89 -1.99 -5.90
CA VAL A 108 -7.04 -0.90 -5.36
C VAL A 108 -7.78 -0.10 -4.31
N ASN A 109 -9.07 0.23 -4.50
CA ASN A 109 -9.87 0.97 -3.53
C ASN A 109 -10.11 0.21 -2.21
N LEU A 110 -9.87 -1.11 -2.19
CA LEU A 110 -9.90 -1.91 -0.96
C LEU A 110 -8.56 -1.90 -0.21
N LEU A 111 -7.50 -1.34 -0.80
CA LEU A 111 -6.22 -1.16 -0.15
C LEU A 111 -6.26 0.11 0.73
N GLY A 112 -6.48 -0.09 2.03
CA GLY A 112 -6.62 0.97 3.04
C GLY A 112 -6.00 0.58 4.37
N ASP A 113 -6.35 1.29 5.44
CA ASP A 113 -5.65 1.15 6.74
C ASP A 113 -5.68 -0.27 7.33
N VAL A 114 -6.77 -1.00 7.11
CA VAL A 114 -6.94 -2.37 7.61
C VAL A 114 -6.32 -3.41 6.66
N HIS A 115 -6.41 -3.19 5.35
CA HIS A 115 -5.93 -4.12 4.32
C HIS A 115 -4.92 -3.42 3.43
N GLY A 116 -3.63 -3.63 3.68
CA GLY A 116 -2.53 -2.98 2.95
C GLY A 116 -1.92 -1.76 3.65
N GLY A 117 -2.48 -1.31 4.77
CA GLY A 117 -1.97 -0.16 5.52
C GLY A 117 -0.83 -0.47 6.50
N ALA A 118 -0.64 -1.74 6.89
CA ALA A 118 0.29 -2.12 7.94
C ALA A 118 1.75 -1.82 7.62
N GLY A 119 2.15 -1.85 6.34
CA GLY A 119 3.52 -1.53 5.92
C GLY A 119 3.88 -0.06 6.18
N GLN A 120 2.99 0.87 5.81
CA GLN A 120 3.18 2.29 6.14
C GLN A 120 3.26 2.50 7.66
N GLN A 121 2.32 1.94 8.41
CA GLN A 121 2.27 2.13 9.87
C GLN A 121 3.52 1.53 10.55
N CYS A 122 4.04 0.42 10.05
CA CYS A 122 5.29 -0.17 10.52
C CYS A 122 6.47 0.76 10.21
N LEU A 123 6.54 1.31 8.99
CA LEU A 123 7.57 2.26 8.60
C LEU A 123 7.57 3.54 9.45
N GLU A 124 6.39 4.09 9.77
CA GLU A 124 6.25 5.23 10.70
C GLU A 124 6.87 4.92 12.07
N ILE A 125 6.64 3.72 12.59
CA ILE A 125 7.22 3.25 13.86
C ILE A 125 8.75 3.16 13.74
N LEU A 126 9.27 2.48 12.71
CA LEU A 126 10.71 2.28 12.52
C LEU A 126 11.45 3.62 12.43
N VAL A 127 10.95 4.56 11.64
CA VAL A 127 11.54 5.89 11.48
C VAL A 127 11.48 6.69 12.78
N SER A 128 10.36 6.62 13.52
CA SER A 128 10.21 7.31 14.81
C SER A 128 11.18 6.79 15.88
N LEU A 129 11.30 5.47 15.99
CA LEU A 129 12.25 4.83 16.90
C LEU A 129 13.69 5.18 16.53
N ARG A 130 14.05 5.08 15.24
CA ARG A 130 15.41 5.39 14.79
C ARG A 130 15.80 6.84 15.06
N ARG A 131 14.92 7.81 14.75
CA ARG A 131 15.12 9.23 15.08
C ARG A 131 15.33 9.48 16.58
N SER A 132 14.64 8.71 17.42
CA SER A 132 14.79 8.84 18.88
C SER A 132 16.14 8.31 19.36
N CYS A 133 16.60 7.20 18.80
CA CYS A 133 17.92 6.63 19.07
C CYS A 133 19.05 7.54 18.58
N ASP A 134 18.95 8.08 17.35
CA ASP A 134 19.96 8.97 16.76
C ASP A 134 20.17 10.27 17.55
N SER A 135 19.12 10.74 18.23
CA SER A 135 19.21 11.92 19.10
C SER A 135 19.92 11.66 20.44
N GLY A 136 20.35 10.43 20.69
CA GLY A 136 21.01 10.02 21.95
C GLY A 136 20.07 10.00 23.16
N ARG A 137 18.76 10.12 22.95
CA ARG A 137 17.75 10.16 24.04
C ARG A 137 17.56 8.80 24.70
N THR A 138 17.73 7.71 23.95
CA THR A 138 17.46 6.34 24.40
C THR A 138 18.19 5.35 23.51
N SER A 139 18.48 4.16 24.02
CA SER A 139 19.00 3.05 23.21
C SER A 139 17.88 2.33 22.44
N VAL A 140 18.22 1.58 21.39
CA VAL A 140 17.24 0.81 20.59
C VAL A 140 16.40 -0.13 21.48
N PRO A 141 16.98 -0.95 22.38
CA PRO A 141 16.18 -1.83 23.24
C PRO A 141 15.21 -1.10 24.17
N GLU A 142 15.61 0.05 24.72
CA GLU A 142 14.77 0.86 25.60
C GLU A 142 13.60 1.49 24.82
N ALA A 143 13.88 2.11 23.67
CA ALA A 143 12.86 2.72 22.82
C ALA A 143 11.80 1.70 22.37
N VAL A 144 12.24 0.49 21.99
CA VAL A 144 11.35 -0.62 21.62
C VAL A 144 10.52 -1.07 22.83
N ALA A 145 11.12 -1.22 24.00
CA ALA A 145 10.41 -1.64 25.20
C ALA A 145 9.30 -0.65 25.60
N GLU A 146 9.58 0.66 25.51
CA GLU A 146 8.61 1.73 25.77
C GLU A 146 7.43 1.66 24.80
N LEU A 147 7.69 1.55 23.49
CA LEU A 147 6.65 1.43 22.47
C LEU A 147 5.78 0.19 22.70
N LEU A 148 6.40 -0.97 22.99
CA LEU A 148 5.67 -2.21 23.22
C LEU A 148 4.80 -2.14 24.48
N ALA A 149 5.27 -1.46 25.53
CA ALA A 149 4.48 -1.21 26.73
C ALA A 149 3.25 -0.33 26.41
N GLU A 150 3.42 0.72 25.60
CA GLU A 150 2.32 1.58 25.15
C GLU A 150 1.27 0.80 24.35
N TYR A 151 1.70 0.03 23.35
CA TYR A 151 0.80 -0.78 22.51
C TYR A 151 0.03 -1.80 23.33
N LYS A 152 0.71 -2.45 24.29
CA LYS A 152 0.08 -3.39 25.22
C LYS A 152 -0.95 -2.71 26.11
N ALA A 153 -0.62 -1.55 26.68
CA ALA A 153 -1.54 -0.78 27.53
C ALA A 153 -2.78 -0.33 26.76
N ALA A 154 -2.63 0.01 25.48
CA ALA A 154 -3.72 0.40 24.59
C ALA A 154 -4.49 -0.80 23.98
N GLY A 155 -4.08 -2.05 24.23
CA GLY A 155 -4.68 -3.23 23.61
C GLY A 155 -4.53 -3.28 22.09
N ARG A 156 -3.50 -2.63 21.54
CA ARG A 156 -3.24 -2.51 20.10
C ARG A 156 -2.25 -3.57 19.62
N PHE A 157 -2.42 -4.01 18.38
CA PHE A 157 -1.42 -4.84 17.70
C PHE A 157 -0.34 -3.96 17.08
N VAL A 158 0.89 -4.47 17.04
CA VAL A 158 2.02 -3.79 16.37
C VAL A 158 1.97 -4.08 14.87
N PRO A 159 1.82 -3.06 14.00
CA PRO A 159 1.81 -3.22 12.54
C PRO A 159 3.11 -3.86 12.02
N GLY A 160 3.01 -4.67 10.97
CA GLY A 160 4.15 -5.39 10.39
C GLY A 160 4.51 -6.71 11.10
N PHE A 161 3.80 -7.05 12.18
CA PHE A 161 4.03 -8.27 12.97
C PHE A 161 2.76 -9.09 13.14
N GLY A 162 2.95 -10.41 13.18
CA GLY A 162 1.89 -11.40 13.26
C GLY A 162 1.41 -11.84 11.88
N HIS A 163 1.02 -13.10 11.79
CA HIS A 163 0.57 -13.69 10.54
C HIS A 163 -0.46 -14.79 10.79
N ARG A 164 -1.49 -14.88 9.93
CA ARG A 164 -2.57 -15.87 10.07
C ARG A 164 -2.13 -17.30 9.69
N PHE A 165 -1.33 -17.42 8.63
CA PHE A 165 -0.92 -18.71 8.04
C PHE A 165 0.51 -19.15 8.37
N HIS A 166 1.48 -18.25 8.20
CA HIS A 166 2.90 -18.56 8.31
C HIS A 166 3.43 -18.35 9.74
N PRO A 167 4.05 -19.35 10.37
CA PRO A 167 4.81 -19.16 11.61
C PRO A 167 6.08 -18.32 11.36
N ARG A 168 6.56 -18.28 10.11
CA ARG A 168 7.62 -17.41 9.60
C ARG A 168 7.34 -17.13 8.13
N ASP A 169 7.21 -15.87 7.74
CA ASP A 169 6.91 -15.51 6.36
C ASP A 169 8.11 -15.85 5.45
N PRO A 170 7.95 -16.69 4.41
CA PRO A 170 9.06 -17.14 3.58
C PRO A 170 9.72 -15.99 2.78
N ARG A 171 9.06 -14.84 2.67
CA ARG A 171 9.58 -13.66 1.96
C ARG A 171 10.40 -12.74 2.85
N ARG A 172 10.25 -12.86 4.18
CA ARG A 172 10.95 -12.02 5.16
C ARG A 172 12.47 -12.18 5.02
N ASP A 173 12.96 -13.41 5.12
CA ASP A 173 14.39 -13.69 5.24
C ASP A 173 15.18 -13.20 4.01
N PRO A 174 14.77 -13.47 2.76
CA PRO A 174 15.46 -12.94 1.58
C PRO A 174 15.56 -11.41 1.55
N LEU A 175 14.54 -10.70 2.01
CA LEU A 175 14.55 -9.22 2.05
C LEU A 175 15.50 -8.70 3.13
N LEU A 176 15.42 -9.25 4.35
CA LEU A 176 16.26 -8.77 5.45
C LEU A 176 17.73 -9.18 5.27
N GLU A 177 18.00 -10.32 4.64
CA GLU A 177 19.35 -10.73 4.26
C GLU A 177 19.94 -9.80 3.19
N ALA A 178 19.15 -9.37 2.21
CA ALA A 178 19.60 -8.38 1.23
C ALA A 178 19.92 -7.03 1.89
N VAL A 179 19.05 -6.55 2.79
CA VAL A 179 19.32 -5.31 3.55
C VAL A 179 20.59 -5.45 4.39
N ARG A 180 20.78 -6.59 5.07
CA ARG A 180 21.99 -6.85 5.86
C ARG A 180 23.25 -6.82 5.00
N ALA A 181 23.24 -7.48 3.84
CA ALA A 181 24.39 -7.51 2.95
C ALA A 181 24.78 -6.09 2.47
N GLU A 182 23.79 -5.26 2.18
CA GLU A 182 24.00 -3.86 1.79
C GLU A 182 24.48 -3.01 2.99
N ALA A 183 23.97 -3.26 4.20
CA ALA A 183 24.47 -2.61 5.42
C ALA A 183 25.92 -2.99 5.73
N ASP A 184 26.28 -4.27 5.61
CA ASP A 184 27.65 -4.77 5.80
C ASP A 184 28.62 -4.17 4.76
N ALA A 185 28.12 -3.86 3.56
CA ALA A 185 28.86 -3.17 2.51
C ALA A 185 28.91 -1.63 2.69
N GLY A 186 28.19 -1.09 3.67
CA GLY A 186 28.11 0.36 3.94
C GLY A 186 27.32 1.14 2.89
N THR A 187 26.45 0.48 2.11
CA THR A 187 25.59 1.13 1.10
C THR A 187 24.28 1.65 1.70
N VAL A 188 23.81 1.04 2.79
CA VAL A 188 22.71 1.54 3.64
C VAL A 188 23.14 1.59 5.11
N ASP A 189 22.39 2.28 5.97
CA ASP A 189 22.73 2.47 7.39
C ASP A 189 22.51 1.18 8.21
N GLY A 190 21.48 0.40 7.88
CA GLY A 190 21.13 -0.84 8.59
C GLY A 190 20.42 -0.63 9.93
N GLY A 191 20.26 0.62 10.37
CA GLY A 191 19.61 0.98 11.61
C GLY A 191 18.16 0.59 11.74
N HIS A 192 17.39 0.71 10.66
CA HIS A 192 15.98 0.33 10.69
C HIS A 192 15.84 -1.19 10.72
N LEU A 193 16.79 -1.93 10.12
CA LEU A 193 16.89 -3.38 10.28
C LEU A 193 17.17 -3.76 11.74
N GLU A 194 18.12 -3.09 12.41
CA GLU A 194 18.41 -3.31 13.84
C GLU A 194 17.15 -3.12 14.70
N VAL A 195 16.48 -1.97 14.54
CA VAL A 195 15.25 -1.63 15.26
C VAL A 195 14.16 -2.68 15.02
N ALA A 196 13.96 -3.10 13.77
CA ALA A 196 12.92 -4.07 13.43
C ALA A 196 13.19 -5.47 14.01
N LEU A 197 14.45 -5.90 14.05
CA LEU A 197 14.85 -7.17 14.66
C LEU A 197 14.70 -7.14 16.19
N GLU A 198 15.03 -6.02 16.83
CA GLU A 198 14.81 -5.84 18.27
C GLU A 198 13.32 -5.85 18.61
N LEU A 199 12.49 -5.18 17.79
CA LEU A 199 11.03 -5.24 17.86
C LEU A 199 10.51 -6.69 17.81
N GLU A 200 10.98 -7.48 16.84
CA GLU A 200 10.59 -8.89 16.70
C GLU A 200 11.00 -9.72 17.93
N ALA A 201 12.23 -9.52 18.42
CA ALA A 201 12.77 -10.25 19.56
C ALA A 201 12.00 -9.96 20.85
N GLN A 202 11.76 -8.68 21.16
CA GLN A 202 11.00 -8.31 22.35
C GLN A 202 9.52 -8.71 22.26
N LEU A 203 8.90 -8.63 21.08
CA LEU A 203 7.53 -9.11 20.85
C LEU A 203 7.38 -10.62 21.11
N ALA A 204 8.42 -11.41 20.85
CA ALA A 204 8.44 -12.83 21.13
C ALA A 204 8.66 -13.17 22.61
N THR A 205 9.19 -12.24 23.41
CA THR A 205 9.56 -12.49 24.81
C THR A 205 8.34 -12.83 25.67
N GLY A 206 8.45 -13.90 26.46
CA GLY A 206 7.39 -14.33 27.40
C GLY A 206 6.14 -14.90 26.73
N ARG A 207 6.17 -15.19 25.42
CA ARG A 207 5.03 -15.79 24.70
C ARG A 207 5.27 -17.26 24.36
N PRO A 208 4.25 -18.12 24.47
CA PRO A 208 4.37 -19.53 24.07
C PRO A 208 4.47 -19.71 22.54
N ARG A 209 4.03 -18.70 21.77
CA ARG A 209 4.23 -18.64 20.32
C ARG A 209 4.79 -17.27 19.95
N PRO A 210 5.88 -17.20 19.17
CA PRO A 210 6.44 -15.93 18.73
C PRO A 210 5.46 -15.20 17.82
N VAL A 211 5.56 -13.87 17.77
CA VAL A 211 4.83 -13.02 16.83
C VAL A 211 5.80 -12.67 15.70
N PRO A 212 5.80 -13.40 14.58
CA PRO A 212 6.80 -13.22 13.54
C PRO A 212 6.58 -11.91 12.79
N MET A 213 7.65 -11.32 12.26
CA MET A 213 7.57 -10.27 11.25
C MET A 213 6.89 -10.84 9.99
N ASN A 214 5.90 -10.13 9.48
CA ASN A 214 5.24 -10.48 8.23
C ASN A 214 5.85 -9.70 7.05
N ILE A 215 5.35 -9.94 5.84
CA ILE A 215 5.83 -9.21 4.66
C ILE A 215 5.71 -7.69 4.78
N ASP A 216 4.67 -7.16 5.42
CA ASP A 216 4.49 -5.71 5.57
C ASP A 216 5.60 -5.12 6.44
N GLY A 217 6.01 -5.84 7.50
CA GLY A 217 7.17 -5.45 8.32
C GLY A 217 8.49 -5.56 7.54
N ALA A 218 8.70 -6.65 6.80
CA ALA A 218 9.93 -6.84 6.02
C ALA A 218 10.09 -5.77 4.92
N THR A 219 9.01 -5.46 4.20
CA THR A 219 9.02 -4.40 3.19
C THR A 219 9.15 -3.01 3.82
N ALA A 220 8.58 -2.77 5.01
CA ALA A 220 8.79 -1.52 5.75
C ALA A 220 10.26 -1.29 6.10
N VAL A 221 11.00 -2.34 6.50
CA VAL A 221 12.46 -2.25 6.73
C VAL A 221 13.18 -1.79 5.47
N VAL A 222 12.91 -2.43 4.32
CA VAL A 222 13.57 -2.06 3.06
C VAL A 222 13.24 -0.62 2.67
N HIS A 223 11.97 -0.21 2.75
CA HIS A 223 11.57 1.16 2.44
C HIS A 223 12.22 2.20 3.37
N ALA A 224 12.42 1.86 4.65
CA ALA A 224 13.10 2.72 5.62
C ALA A 224 14.56 2.93 5.24
N GLU A 225 15.28 1.86 4.93
CA GLU A 225 16.69 1.91 4.51
C GLU A 225 16.89 2.64 3.18
N LEU A 226 15.91 2.56 2.28
CA LEU A 226 15.90 3.32 1.03
C LEU A 226 15.46 4.79 1.21
N GLY A 227 15.03 5.19 2.40
CA GLY A 227 14.64 6.55 2.71
C GLY A 227 13.32 6.99 2.06
N PHE A 228 12.36 6.07 1.93
CA PHE A 228 11.00 6.40 1.48
C PHE A 228 10.17 6.99 2.61
N GLU A 229 9.36 7.99 2.27
CA GLU A 229 8.32 8.49 3.18
C GLU A 229 7.24 7.43 3.41
N PRO A 230 6.67 7.31 4.63
CA PRO A 230 5.74 6.23 4.93
C PRO A 230 4.50 6.17 4.04
N GLU A 231 3.91 7.33 3.74
CA GLU A 231 2.75 7.40 2.84
C GLU A 231 3.11 6.96 1.42
N LEU A 232 4.32 7.26 0.96
CA LEU A 232 4.78 6.83 -0.35
C LEU A 232 5.02 5.32 -0.41
N ALA A 233 5.48 4.70 0.68
CA ALA A 233 5.61 3.25 0.78
C ALA A 233 4.26 2.53 0.61
N ARG A 234 3.15 3.11 1.08
CA ARG A 234 1.80 2.61 0.77
C ARG A 234 1.52 2.66 -0.73
N GLY A 235 1.89 3.76 -1.40
CA GLY A 235 1.79 3.88 -2.86
C GLY A 235 2.56 2.78 -3.61
N LEU A 236 3.78 2.48 -3.18
CA LEU A 236 4.60 1.39 -3.74
C LEU A 236 3.94 0.02 -3.56
N PHE A 237 3.38 -0.25 -2.38
CA PHE A 237 2.61 -1.46 -2.13
C PHE A 237 1.38 -1.55 -3.05
N VAL A 238 0.65 -0.46 -3.24
CA VAL A 238 -0.51 -0.40 -4.16
C VAL A 238 -0.08 -0.70 -5.60
N LEU A 239 1.01 -0.11 -6.08
CA LEU A 239 1.56 -0.37 -7.41
C LEU A 239 1.92 -1.85 -7.58
N SER A 240 2.65 -2.41 -6.60
CA SER A 240 3.01 -3.83 -6.59
C SER A 240 1.78 -4.74 -6.60
N ARG A 241 0.84 -4.54 -5.67
CA ARG A 241 -0.37 -5.37 -5.54
C ARG A 241 -1.31 -5.24 -6.75
N SER A 242 -1.24 -4.14 -7.49
CA SER A 242 -2.04 -3.95 -8.70
C SER A 242 -1.73 -4.98 -9.78
N VAL A 243 -0.50 -5.53 -9.80
CA VAL A 243 -0.12 -6.61 -10.73
C VAL A 243 -0.91 -7.88 -10.44
N GLY A 244 -0.96 -8.32 -9.17
CA GLY A 244 -1.77 -9.48 -8.77
C GLY A 244 -3.26 -9.24 -9.01
N ILE A 245 -3.77 -8.06 -8.62
CA ILE A 245 -5.16 -7.66 -8.87
C ILE A 245 -5.52 -7.78 -10.36
N LEU A 246 -4.68 -7.24 -11.26
CA LEU A 246 -4.89 -7.31 -12.69
C LEU A 246 -4.87 -8.77 -13.20
N ALA A 247 -3.91 -9.58 -12.76
CA ALA A 247 -3.79 -10.97 -13.18
C ALA A 247 -5.04 -11.78 -12.81
N HIS A 248 -5.52 -11.65 -11.56
CA HIS A 248 -6.74 -12.33 -11.10
C HIS A 248 -8.01 -11.81 -11.78
N ALA A 249 -8.11 -10.51 -12.03
CA ALA A 249 -9.24 -9.94 -12.78
C ALA A 249 -9.26 -10.42 -14.24
N TRP A 250 -8.10 -10.52 -14.88
CA TRP A 250 -7.96 -11.04 -16.24
C TRP A 250 -8.33 -12.52 -16.33
N GLU A 251 -7.83 -13.35 -15.41
CA GLU A 251 -8.21 -14.76 -15.30
C GLU A 251 -9.73 -14.92 -15.15
N GLU A 252 -10.33 -14.14 -14.25
CA GLU A 252 -11.76 -14.22 -13.99
C GLU A 252 -12.60 -13.74 -15.20
N HIS A 253 -12.15 -12.71 -15.90
CA HIS A 253 -12.78 -12.24 -17.14
C HIS A 253 -12.75 -13.33 -18.23
N GLY A 254 -11.60 -13.97 -18.43
CA GLY A 254 -11.41 -15.05 -19.42
C GLY A 254 -12.21 -16.31 -19.10
N ALA A 255 -12.53 -16.56 -17.83
CA ALA A 255 -13.33 -17.71 -17.42
C ALA A 255 -14.82 -17.62 -17.83
N GLY A 256 -15.32 -16.43 -18.21
CA GLY A 256 -16.69 -16.22 -18.68
C GLY A 256 -17.78 -16.46 -17.62
N ARG A 257 -17.40 -16.67 -16.36
CA ARG A 257 -18.33 -16.85 -15.24
C ARG A 257 -19.11 -15.55 -15.01
N ARG A 258 -20.38 -15.70 -14.68
CA ARG A 258 -21.26 -14.58 -14.32
C ARG A 258 -21.87 -14.83 -12.96
N ILE A 259 -21.91 -13.80 -12.14
CA ILE A 259 -22.49 -13.87 -10.80
C ILE A 259 -23.62 -12.86 -10.68
N LYS A 260 -24.76 -13.32 -10.14
CA LYS A 260 -25.91 -12.47 -9.78
C LYS A 260 -26.10 -12.35 -8.28
N GLY A 261 -25.39 -13.17 -7.51
CA GLY A 261 -25.38 -13.16 -6.05
C GLY A 261 -24.14 -13.94 -5.56
N PRO A 262 -23.47 -13.46 -4.49
CA PRO A 262 -22.19 -14.03 -4.04
C PRO A 262 -22.33 -15.39 -3.35
N ILE A 263 -23.56 -15.83 -3.07
CA ILE A 263 -23.87 -17.04 -2.33
C ILE A 263 -24.70 -17.99 -3.23
N PRO A 264 -24.44 -19.30 -3.24
CA PRO A 264 -25.28 -20.28 -3.92
C PRO A 264 -26.75 -20.21 -3.48
N PRO A 265 -27.74 -20.44 -4.37
CA PRO A 265 -29.16 -20.27 -4.04
C PRO A 265 -29.68 -20.99 -2.78
N PRO A 266 -29.20 -22.21 -2.43
CA PRO A 266 -29.64 -22.91 -1.21
C PRO A 266 -29.13 -22.27 0.09
N LEU A 267 -28.08 -21.46 0.00
CA LEU A 267 -27.46 -20.81 1.14
C LEU A 267 -28.02 -19.38 1.21
N LEU A 268 -28.70 -19.07 2.31
CA LEU A 268 -29.25 -17.74 2.56
C LEU A 268 -28.46 -17.07 3.70
N PRO A 269 -28.25 -15.75 3.65
CA PRO A 269 -27.66 -15.04 4.77
C PRO A 269 -28.57 -15.17 6.00
N THR A 270 -27.98 -15.34 7.18
CA THR A 270 -28.73 -15.33 8.44
C THR A 270 -29.34 -13.95 8.66
N TYR A 271 -30.67 -13.89 8.70
CA TYR A 271 -31.38 -12.68 9.05
C TYR A 271 -31.43 -12.51 10.57
N THR A 272 -30.84 -11.42 11.08
CA THR A 272 -30.76 -11.11 12.52
C THR A 272 -31.69 -9.96 12.93
N GLY A 273 -32.61 -9.56 12.06
CA GLY A 273 -33.57 -8.49 12.31
C GLY A 273 -34.83 -8.96 13.05
N PRO A 274 -35.85 -8.08 13.17
CA PRO A 274 -37.13 -8.42 13.79
C PRO A 274 -37.89 -9.53 13.08
N ALA A 275 -38.59 -10.37 13.83
CA ALA A 275 -39.53 -11.37 13.30
C ALA A 275 -40.57 -10.73 12.36
N PRO A 276 -41.22 -11.53 11.48
CA PRO A 276 -42.28 -11.05 10.60
C PRO A 276 -43.34 -10.24 11.37
N ARG A 277 -43.65 -9.04 10.88
CA ARG A 277 -44.58 -8.10 11.51
C ARG A 277 -45.45 -7.44 10.44
N GLU A 278 -46.74 -7.31 10.74
CA GLU A 278 -47.70 -6.66 9.85
C GLU A 278 -47.56 -5.13 9.90
N PRO A 279 -47.72 -4.43 8.76
CA PRO A 279 -47.85 -2.98 8.77
C PRO A 279 -49.06 -2.58 9.62
N LYS A 280 -48.93 -1.52 10.44
CA LYS A 280 -50.10 -0.97 11.15
C LYS A 280 -51.10 -0.48 10.10
N SER A 281 -52.27 -1.11 10.05
CA SER A 281 -53.41 -0.62 9.29
C SER A 281 -53.79 0.76 9.85
N THR A 282 -53.42 1.83 9.14
CA THR A 282 -54.18 3.07 9.26
C THR A 282 -55.49 2.79 8.55
N SER A 283 -56.56 2.54 9.30
CA SER A 283 -57.92 2.59 8.75
C SER A 283 -58.09 3.95 8.10
N ARG A 284 -57.88 4.04 6.78
CA ARG A 284 -58.53 5.08 5.99
C ARG A 284 -60.00 4.76 6.09
N GLU A 285 -60.69 5.39 7.04
CA GLU A 285 -62.13 5.52 6.99
C GLU A 285 -62.45 6.03 5.59
N ARG A 286 -62.95 5.13 4.74
CA ARG A 286 -63.61 5.53 3.51
C ARG A 286 -64.89 6.22 3.98
N HIS A 287 -64.84 7.53 4.16
CA HIS A 287 -66.05 8.32 4.25
C HIS A 287 -66.84 8.06 2.97
N LYS A 288 -68.06 7.57 3.16
CA LYS A 288 -69.05 7.31 2.12
C LYS A 288 -69.42 8.59 1.39
#